data_AF-A0A4Y2TJQ7-F1
#
_entry.id   AF-A0A4Y2TJQ7-F1
#
_cell.length_a   1.000
_cell.length_b   1.000
_cell.length_c   1.000
_cell.angle_alpha   90.00
_cell.angle_beta   90.00
_cell.angle_gamma   90.00
#
_symmetry.space_group_name_H-M   'P 1'
#
loop_
_entity.id
_entity.type
_entity.pdbx_description
1 polymer ?
#
loop_
_entity_poly.entity_id
_entity_poly.type
_entity_poly.pdbx_seq_one_letter_code
_entity_poly.pdbx_strand_id
1 'polypeptide(L)'
;MMKQHPALPKLVLILKQFLVHRGLNEVYNGGMSSYCLTLLIVSFLQGYHKPNFEPSANFGAALLEFFEHYGINFNYDKVSIHFQSTGLYKPRRSGGNLLSVEDPLVSGHDVAKGTYLMNLLKMSFQNAFYTLSKAVTESLATKTPVSSFLHLIVKVDPEALTNREMMLNNHSKLMKKLSKLIDKLDENHSVECASTSTPRSTPKSFHKKKKFG
;
A
#
# COMPACT_ATOMS: atom_id res chain seq x y z
N MET A 1 -4.19 -10.02 12.26
CA MET A 1 -4.84 -9.44 11.06
C MET A 1 -3.94 -9.35 9.83
N MET A 2 -2.96 -8.43 9.75
CA MET A 2 -2.20 -8.23 8.49
C MET A 2 -1.42 -9.48 8.02
N LYS A 3 -0.90 -10.30 8.95
CA LYS A 3 -0.23 -11.57 8.62
C LYS A 3 -1.18 -12.70 8.21
N GLN A 4 -2.47 -12.58 8.53
CA GLN A 4 -3.47 -13.63 8.28
C GLN A 4 -4.19 -13.44 6.93
N HIS A 5 -4.11 -12.26 6.32
CA HIS A 5 -4.74 -11.96 5.04
C HIS A 5 -3.75 -11.28 4.09
N PRO A 6 -3.00 -12.03 3.25
CA PRO A 6 -2.01 -11.47 2.34
C PRO A 6 -2.61 -10.55 1.25
N ALA A 7 -3.92 -10.63 1.01
CA ALA A 7 -4.66 -9.73 0.12
C ALA A 7 -4.92 -8.35 0.71
N LEU A 8 -4.99 -8.23 2.03
CA LEU A 8 -5.36 -7.01 2.73
C LEU A 8 -4.46 -5.82 2.34
N PRO A 9 -3.12 -5.90 2.37
CA PRO A 9 -2.28 -4.74 2.05
C PRO A 9 -2.46 -4.24 0.60
N LYS A 10 -2.64 -5.16 -0.35
CA LYS A 10 -2.82 -4.84 -1.76
C LYS A 10 -4.17 -4.17 -2.02
N LEU A 11 -5.24 -4.70 -1.42
CA LEU A 11 -6.57 -4.12 -1.50
C LEU A 11 -6.63 -2.74 -0.83
N VAL A 12 -6.05 -2.59 0.37
CA VAL A 12 -5.96 -1.31 1.07
C VAL A 12 -5.26 -0.27 0.20
N LEU A 13 -4.15 -0.63 -0.45
CA LEU A 13 -3.42 0.31 -1.30
C LEU A 13 -4.28 0.81 -2.48
N ILE A 14 -4.89 -0.11 -3.22
CA ILE A 14 -5.72 0.23 -4.39
C ILE A 14 -6.95 1.03 -3.99
N LEU A 15 -7.66 0.59 -2.95
CA LEU A 15 -8.89 1.24 -2.49
C LEU A 15 -8.61 2.59 -1.85
N LYS A 16 -7.50 2.74 -1.13
CA LYS A 16 -7.07 4.04 -0.61
C LYS A 16 -6.80 5.00 -1.76
N GLN A 17 -6.05 4.58 -2.78
CA GLN A 17 -5.79 5.41 -3.94
C GLN A 17 -7.08 5.76 -4.70
N PHE A 18 -8.00 4.80 -4.82
CA PHE A 18 -9.32 5.00 -5.41
C PHE A 18 -10.12 6.11 -4.72
N LEU A 19 -10.08 6.17 -3.38
CA LEU A 19 -10.75 7.22 -2.59
C LEU A 19 -10.02 8.57 -2.69
N VAL A 20 -8.68 8.56 -2.62
CA VAL A 20 -7.85 9.78 -2.75
C VAL A 20 -8.14 10.49 -4.06
N HIS A 21 -8.17 9.75 -5.17
CA HIS A 21 -8.45 10.31 -6.49
C HIS A 21 -9.86 10.93 -6.61
N ARG A 22 -10.78 10.62 -5.69
CA ARG A 22 -12.15 11.15 -5.66
C ARG A 22 -12.36 12.19 -4.56
N GLY A 23 -11.33 12.52 -3.77
CA GLY A 23 -11.46 13.38 -2.60
C GLY A 23 -12.31 12.78 -1.47
N LEU A 24 -12.49 11.45 -1.45
CA LEU A 24 -13.33 10.74 -0.49
C LEU A 24 -12.53 10.09 0.66
N ASN A 25 -11.23 10.40 0.78
CA ASN A 25 -10.34 9.85 1.80
C ASN A 25 -10.26 10.70 3.09
N GLU A 26 -10.86 11.90 3.09
CA GLU A 26 -10.80 12.85 4.20
C GLU A 26 -12.07 12.82 5.03
N VAL A 27 -11.95 12.48 6.31
CA VAL A 27 -13.10 12.42 7.24
C VAL A 27 -13.68 13.81 7.50
N TYR A 28 -12.84 14.84 7.52
CA TYR A 28 -13.27 16.22 7.75
C TYR A 28 -14.33 16.68 6.73
N ASN A 29 -14.22 16.20 5.50
CA ASN A 29 -15.17 16.50 4.42
C ASN A 29 -16.28 15.44 4.29
N GLY A 30 -16.41 14.51 5.25
CA GLY A 30 -17.42 13.45 5.23
C GLY A 30 -17.03 12.18 4.48
N GLY A 31 -15.78 12.08 4.06
CA GLY A 31 -15.20 10.89 3.44
C GLY A 31 -14.90 9.77 4.45
N MET A 32 -14.12 8.79 4.00
CA MET A 32 -13.78 7.61 4.77
C MET A 32 -12.32 7.63 5.21
N SER A 33 -12.08 7.44 6.51
CA SER A 33 -10.72 7.35 7.04
C SER A 33 -10.00 6.10 6.53
N SER A 34 -8.66 6.14 6.50
CA SER A 34 -7.86 4.95 6.16
C SER A 34 -8.12 3.78 7.13
N TYR A 35 -8.42 4.08 8.40
CA TYR A 35 -8.75 3.06 9.40
C TYR A 35 -10.12 2.43 9.14
N CYS A 36 -11.16 3.25 8.91
CA CYS A 36 -12.50 2.77 8.57
C CYS A 36 -12.48 1.94 7.28
N LEU A 37 -11.75 2.40 6.25
CA LEU A 37 -11.57 1.64 5.01
C LEU A 37 -10.91 0.28 5.28
N THR A 38 -9.87 0.25 6.11
CA THR A 38 -9.18 -1.00 6.46
C THR A 38 -10.14 -1.96 7.16
N LEU A 39 -10.97 -1.48 8.08
CA LEU A 39 -11.98 -2.30 8.75
C LEU A 39 -13.05 -2.81 7.79
N LEU A 40 -13.49 -2.03 6.80
CA LEU A 40 -14.38 -2.54 5.74
C LEU A 40 -13.73 -3.67 4.94
N ILE A 41 -12.47 -3.50 4.53
CA ILE A 41 -11.77 -4.54 3.75
C ILE A 41 -11.60 -5.80 4.59
N VAL A 42 -11.27 -5.65 5.87
CA VAL A 42 -11.19 -6.75 6.81
C VAL A 42 -12.54 -7.45 6.97
N SER A 43 -13.61 -6.69 7.18
CA SER A 43 -14.97 -7.22 7.29
C SER A 43 -15.35 -8.00 6.04
N PHE A 44 -15.10 -7.44 4.86
CA PHE A 44 -15.26 -8.14 3.60
C PHE A 44 -14.48 -9.46 3.60
N LEU A 45 -13.17 -9.45 3.86
CA LEU A 45 -12.34 -10.66 3.83
C LEU A 45 -12.74 -11.72 4.88
N GLN A 46 -13.27 -11.31 6.02
CA GLN A 46 -13.73 -12.21 7.09
C GLN A 46 -15.12 -12.79 6.81
N GLY A 47 -16.05 -12.00 6.27
CA GLY A 47 -17.41 -12.42 5.95
C GLY A 47 -17.50 -13.20 4.64
N TYR A 48 -16.44 -13.20 3.85
CA TYR A 48 -16.37 -13.87 2.56
C TYR A 48 -16.16 -15.37 2.70
N HIS A 49 -17.24 -16.12 2.91
CA HIS A 49 -17.25 -17.58 2.90
C HIS A 49 -17.87 -18.13 1.61
N LYS A 50 -17.35 -17.76 0.43
CA LYS A 50 -17.68 -18.53 -0.79
C LYS A 50 -16.86 -19.83 -0.78
N PRO A 51 -17.49 -21.02 -0.82
CA PRO A 51 -16.75 -22.25 -1.02
C PRO A 51 -15.99 -22.13 -2.34
N ASN A 52 -14.65 -22.28 -2.31
CA ASN A 52 -13.71 -22.13 -3.44
C ASN A 52 -13.20 -20.72 -3.77
N PHE A 53 -13.47 -19.70 -2.94
CA PHE A 53 -12.82 -18.39 -3.11
C PHE A 53 -11.69 -18.20 -2.11
N GLU A 54 -10.46 -18.19 -2.61
CA GLU A 54 -9.28 -17.78 -1.87
C GLU A 54 -8.92 -16.34 -2.30
N PRO A 55 -9.20 -15.31 -1.47
CA PRO A 55 -8.86 -13.92 -1.80
C PRO A 55 -7.35 -13.71 -2.03
N SER A 56 -6.53 -14.62 -1.49
CA SER A 56 -5.07 -14.64 -1.65
C SER A 56 -4.62 -15.08 -3.05
N ALA A 57 -5.45 -15.83 -3.77
CA ALA A 57 -5.14 -16.37 -5.10
C ALA A 57 -5.51 -15.41 -6.24
N ASN A 58 -6.60 -14.63 -6.10
CA ASN A 58 -7.13 -13.77 -7.17
C ASN A 58 -7.47 -12.36 -6.68
N PHE A 59 -6.48 -11.47 -6.61
CA PHE A 59 -6.68 -10.08 -6.15
C PHE A 59 -7.66 -9.27 -7.02
N GLY A 60 -7.69 -9.52 -8.33
CA GLY A 60 -8.61 -8.84 -9.25
C GLY A 60 -10.08 -9.19 -8.96
N ALA A 61 -10.36 -10.47 -8.71
CA ALA A 61 -11.69 -10.93 -8.32
C ALA A 61 -12.08 -10.37 -6.94
N ALA A 62 -11.17 -10.40 -5.96
CA ALA A 62 -11.42 -9.83 -4.63
C ALA A 62 -11.73 -8.34 -4.68
N LEU A 63 -11.04 -7.59 -5.54
CA LEU A 63 -11.31 -6.16 -5.76
C LEU A 63 -12.69 -5.95 -6.39
N LEU A 64 -13.04 -6.75 -7.40
CA LEU A 64 -14.33 -6.63 -8.09
C LEU A 64 -15.50 -6.94 -7.13
N GLU A 65 -15.37 -8.01 -6.36
CA GLU A 65 -16.36 -8.44 -5.39
C GLU A 65 -16.46 -7.49 -4.19
N PHE A 66 -15.38 -6.82 -3.79
CA PHE A 66 -15.44 -5.73 -2.81
C PHE A 66 -16.34 -4.59 -3.31
N PHE A 67 -16.15 -4.16 -4.57
CA PHE A 67 -16.96 -3.10 -5.15
C PHE A 67 -18.42 -3.53 -5.34
N GLU A 68 -18.67 -4.78 -5.71
CA GLU A 68 -20.02 -5.34 -5.77
C GLU A 68 -20.69 -5.35 -4.39
N HIS A 69 -19.98 -5.86 -3.39
CA HIS A 69 -20.50 -6.01 -2.04
C HIS A 69 -20.88 -4.65 -1.45
N TYR A 70 -19.95 -3.68 -1.39
CA TYR A 70 -20.24 -2.37 -0.79
C TYR A 70 -20.91 -1.37 -1.74
N GLY A 71 -20.88 -1.58 -3.05
CA GLY A 71 -21.58 -0.73 -4.01
C GLY A 71 -23.05 -1.12 -4.21
N ILE A 72 -23.37 -2.41 -4.10
CA ILE A 72 -24.66 -2.96 -4.56
C ILE A 72 -25.34 -3.76 -3.44
N ASN A 73 -24.68 -4.77 -2.90
CA ASN A 73 -25.33 -5.82 -2.12
C ASN A 73 -25.45 -5.52 -0.62
N PHE A 74 -24.56 -4.70 -0.06
CA PHE A 74 -24.52 -4.43 1.38
C PHE A 74 -25.72 -3.58 1.82
N ASN A 75 -26.47 -4.10 2.80
CA ASN A 75 -27.65 -3.45 3.32
C ASN A 75 -27.29 -2.45 4.44
N TYR A 76 -26.89 -1.26 4.03
CA TYR A 76 -26.54 -0.16 4.93
C TYR A 76 -27.67 0.26 5.88
N ASP A 77 -28.93 0.06 5.50
CA ASP A 77 -30.08 0.47 6.32
C ASP A 77 -30.29 -0.46 7.52
N LYS A 78 -30.02 -1.76 7.33
CA LYS A 78 -30.34 -2.80 8.31
C LYS A 78 -29.14 -3.36 9.06
N VAL A 79 -27.91 -3.18 8.57
CA VAL A 79 -26.74 -3.89 9.08
C VAL A 79 -25.65 -2.92 9.55
N SER A 80 -25.08 -3.20 10.73
CA SER A 80 -23.84 -2.60 11.23
C SER A 80 -22.73 -3.65 11.30
N ILE A 81 -21.48 -3.20 11.16
CA ILE A 81 -20.29 -4.07 11.14
C ILE A 81 -19.67 -4.11 12.54
N HIS A 82 -19.36 -5.31 13.01
CA HIS A 82 -18.81 -5.60 14.34
C HIS A 82 -17.71 -6.65 14.24
N PHE A 83 -16.69 -6.59 15.11
CA PHE A 83 -15.57 -7.53 15.08
C PHE A 83 -15.50 -8.42 16.34
N GLN A 84 -16.65 -8.82 16.86
CA GLN A 84 -16.77 -9.64 18.08
C GLN A 84 -16.92 -11.14 17.74
N SER A 85 -16.61 -12.01 18.70
CA SER A 85 -16.71 -13.47 18.56
C SER A 85 -18.10 -13.98 18.17
N THR A 86 -19.15 -13.21 18.46
CA THR A 86 -20.54 -13.57 18.15
C THR A 86 -20.92 -13.43 16.67
N GLY A 87 -20.06 -12.83 15.85
CA GLY A 87 -20.30 -12.64 14.42
C GLY A 87 -19.99 -11.23 13.93
N LEU A 88 -19.84 -11.11 12.60
CA LEU A 88 -19.37 -9.90 11.91
C LEU A 88 -20.44 -8.82 11.74
N TYR A 89 -21.71 -9.20 11.70
CA TYR A 89 -22.83 -8.31 11.39
C TYR A 89 -23.87 -8.33 12.50
N LYS A 90 -24.42 -7.17 12.83
CA LYS A 90 -25.57 -7.04 13.75
C LYS A 90 -26.64 -6.14 13.13
N PRO A 91 -27.89 -6.23 13.58
CA PRO A 91 -28.93 -5.27 13.21
C PRO A 91 -28.51 -3.85 13.60
N ARG A 92 -28.60 -2.93 12.64
CA ARG A 92 -28.30 -1.51 12.87
C ARG A 92 -29.34 -0.92 13.82
N ARG A 93 -28.88 -0.18 14.83
CA ARG A 93 -29.76 0.59 15.72
C ARG A 93 -30.29 1.82 14.99
N SER A 94 -31.55 2.18 15.21
CA SER A 94 -32.17 3.36 14.60
C SER A 94 -31.48 4.64 15.05
N GLY A 95 -31.21 5.54 14.09
CA GLY A 95 -30.53 6.83 14.32
C GLY A 95 -29.02 6.74 14.12
N GLY A 96 -28.46 7.64 13.31
CA GLY A 96 -27.02 7.71 12.99
C GLY A 96 -26.73 7.74 11.49
N ASN A 97 -25.44 7.71 11.14
CA ASN A 97 -24.99 7.69 9.74
C ASN A 97 -25.40 6.39 9.03
N LEU A 98 -25.39 6.44 7.69
CA LEU A 98 -25.72 5.30 6.83
C LEU A 98 -24.74 4.13 7.00
N LEU A 99 -23.46 4.42 7.25
CA LEU A 99 -22.46 3.40 7.60
C LEU A 99 -22.20 3.42 9.11
N SER A 100 -22.17 2.23 9.72
CA SER A 100 -21.78 2.03 11.11
C SER A 100 -20.81 0.86 11.23
N VAL A 101 -19.65 1.15 11.81
CA VAL A 101 -18.55 0.18 12.00
C VAL A 101 -18.02 0.33 13.41
N GLU A 102 -18.26 -0.68 14.27
CA GLU A 102 -17.73 -0.68 15.63
C GLU A 102 -16.21 -0.90 15.62
N ASP A 103 -15.50 -0.11 16.42
CA ASP A 103 -14.07 -0.25 16.61
C ASP A 103 -13.76 -1.57 17.35
N PRO A 104 -12.94 -2.49 16.77
CA PRO A 104 -12.52 -3.70 17.47
C PRO A 104 -11.73 -3.43 18.75
N LEU A 105 -11.08 -2.27 18.86
CA LEU A 105 -10.25 -1.91 20.01
C LEU A 105 -11.04 -1.18 21.11
N VAL A 106 -12.16 -0.55 20.75
CA VAL A 106 -12.96 0.28 21.66
C VAL A 106 -14.44 -0.03 21.46
N SER A 107 -15.01 -0.86 22.34
CA SER A 107 -16.42 -1.25 22.20
C SER A 107 -17.37 -0.05 22.30
N GLY A 108 -18.39 -0.04 21.45
CA GLY A 108 -19.38 1.03 21.36
C GLY A 108 -18.93 2.27 20.59
N HIS A 109 -17.66 2.35 20.19
CA HIS A 109 -17.15 3.45 19.37
C HIS A 109 -17.36 3.16 17.88
N ASP A 110 -18.10 4.03 17.18
CA ASP A 110 -18.32 3.91 15.74
C ASP A 110 -17.27 4.70 14.96
N VAL A 111 -16.38 4.00 14.25
CA VAL A 111 -15.30 4.62 13.47
C VAL A 111 -15.81 5.30 12.19
N ALA A 112 -17.03 4.96 11.74
CA ALA A 112 -17.66 5.51 10.55
C ALA A 112 -18.53 6.74 10.86
N LYS A 113 -18.53 7.21 12.12
CA LYS A 113 -19.30 8.40 12.54
C LYS A 113 -18.96 9.68 11.78
N GLY A 114 -17.75 9.78 11.23
CA GLY A 114 -17.37 10.91 10.37
C GLY A 114 -17.71 10.74 8.88
N THR A 115 -18.15 9.55 8.46
CA THR A 115 -18.38 9.21 7.04
C THR A 115 -19.85 9.43 6.66
N TYR A 116 -20.24 10.71 6.52
CA TYR A 116 -21.60 11.09 6.14
C TYR A 116 -21.85 11.10 4.63
N LEU A 117 -20.81 11.06 3.78
CA LEU A 117 -20.93 10.94 2.32
C LEU A 117 -21.04 9.49 1.84
N MET A 118 -21.59 8.60 2.65
CA MET A 118 -21.67 7.17 2.33
C MET A 118 -22.47 6.90 1.04
N ASN A 119 -23.48 7.70 0.71
CA ASN A 119 -24.19 7.57 -0.57
C ASN A 119 -23.25 7.76 -1.78
N LEU A 120 -22.38 8.77 -1.72
CA LEU A 120 -21.41 9.05 -2.79
C LEU A 120 -20.33 7.97 -2.88
N LEU A 121 -19.88 7.45 -1.72
CA LEU A 121 -18.99 6.29 -1.65
C LEU A 121 -19.61 5.05 -2.28
N LYS A 122 -20.87 4.74 -1.91
CA LYS A 122 -21.64 3.61 -2.47
C LYS A 122 -21.77 3.72 -3.99
N MET A 123 -22.19 4.88 -4.50
CA MET A 123 -22.27 5.13 -5.95
C MET A 123 -20.91 4.99 -6.63
N SER A 124 -19.84 5.48 -6.00
CA SER A 124 -18.48 5.35 -6.54
C SER A 124 -18.04 3.88 -6.65
N PHE A 125 -18.31 3.08 -5.61
CA PHE A 125 -18.03 1.65 -5.63
C PHE A 125 -18.87 0.90 -6.67
N GLN A 126 -20.16 1.21 -6.76
CA GLN A 126 -21.04 0.64 -7.77
C GLN A 126 -20.56 0.94 -9.20
N ASN A 127 -20.18 2.20 -9.47
CA ASN A 127 -19.64 2.58 -10.77
C ASN A 127 -18.34 1.84 -11.09
N ALA A 128 -17.46 1.69 -10.11
CA ALA A 128 -16.21 0.93 -10.26
C ALA A 128 -16.48 -0.54 -10.62
N PHE A 129 -17.46 -1.18 -9.96
CA PHE A 129 -17.88 -2.54 -10.28
C PHE A 129 -18.35 -2.68 -11.72
N TYR A 130 -19.28 -1.83 -12.17
CA TYR A 130 -19.80 -1.91 -13.54
C TYR A 130 -18.73 -1.60 -14.59
N THR A 131 -17.88 -0.60 -14.34
CA THR A 131 -16.78 -0.23 -15.24
C THR A 131 -15.81 -1.38 -15.44
N LEU A 132 -15.36 -2.01 -14.35
CA LEU A 132 -14.43 -3.14 -14.42
C LEU A 132 -15.10 -4.38 -15.03
N SER A 133 -16.32 -4.71 -14.62
CA SER A 133 -17.05 -5.88 -15.14
C SER A 133 -17.28 -5.80 -16.64
N LYS A 134 -17.66 -4.62 -17.13
CA LYS A 134 -17.83 -4.34 -18.56
C LYS A 134 -16.52 -4.54 -19.31
N ALA A 135 -15.44 -3.90 -18.84
CA ALA A 135 -14.14 -3.99 -19.50
C ALA A 135 -13.61 -5.43 -19.56
N VAL A 136 -13.78 -6.20 -18.47
CA VAL A 136 -13.38 -7.62 -18.44
C VAL A 136 -14.19 -8.44 -19.44
N THR A 137 -15.51 -8.25 -19.48
CA THR A 137 -16.40 -8.96 -20.42
C THR A 137 -16.05 -8.64 -21.88
N GLU A 138 -15.81 -7.37 -22.19
CA GLU A 138 -15.42 -6.92 -23.52
C GLU A 138 -14.06 -7.49 -23.93
N SER A 139 -13.06 -7.45 -23.04
CA SER A 139 -11.73 -7.99 -23.31
C SER A 139 -11.76 -9.50 -23.61
N LEU A 140 -12.61 -10.26 -22.91
CA LEU A 140 -12.82 -11.69 -23.19
C LEU A 140 -13.46 -11.92 -24.57
N ALA A 141 -14.37 -11.03 -24.98
CA ALA A 141 -15.06 -11.13 -26.28
C ALA A 141 -14.17 -10.74 -27.47
N THR A 142 -13.40 -9.66 -27.35
CA THR A 142 -12.61 -9.10 -28.47
C THR A 142 -11.21 -9.71 -28.59
N LYS A 143 -10.72 -10.42 -27.57
CA LYS A 143 -9.33 -10.88 -27.44
C LYS A 143 -8.29 -9.75 -27.61
N THR A 144 -8.69 -8.49 -27.48
CA THR A 144 -7.77 -7.36 -27.58
C THR A 144 -7.12 -7.10 -26.22
N PRO A 145 -5.80 -6.88 -26.17
CA PRO A 145 -5.12 -6.56 -24.92
C PRO A 145 -5.49 -5.14 -24.49
N VAL A 146 -6.26 -5.02 -23.42
CA VAL A 146 -6.43 -3.75 -22.70
C VAL A 146 -5.15 -3.46 -21.93
N SER A 147 -4.65 -2.22 -22.02
CA SER A 147 -3.37 -1.81 -21.43
C SER A 147 -3.34 -2.01 -19.90
N SER A 148 -4.40 -1.63 -19.20
CA SER A 148 -4.59 -1.90 -17.76
C SER A 148 -6.04 -1.66 -17.34
N PHE A 149 -6.68 -2.67 -16.74
CA PHE A 149 -8.02 -2.53 -16.16
C PHE A 149 -8.05 -1.55 -14.98
N LEU A 150 -6.97 -1.46 -14.19
CA LEU A 150 -6.92 -0.58 -13.02
C LEU A 150 -6.94 0.90 -13.39
N HIS A 151 -6.45 1.26 -14.58
CA HIS A 151 -6.47 2.64 -15.06
C HIS A 151 -7.91 3.21 -15.18
N LEU A 152 -8.90 2.33 -15.35
CA LEU A 152 -10.31 2.74 -15.46
C LEU A 152 -10.88 3.28 -14.14
N ILE A 153 -10.35 2.83 -13.00
CA ILE A 153 -10.88 3.18 -11.68
C ILE A 153 -9.92 3.99 -10.82
N VAL A 154 -8.61 3.86 -11.08
CA VAL A 154 -7.53 4.55 -10.39
C VAL A 154 -6.71 5.30 -11.42
N LYS A 155 -6.79 6.64 -11.40
CA LYS A 155 -5.90 7.47 -12.20
C LYS A 155 -4.65 7.80 -11.40
N VAL A 156 -3.56 7.94 -12.13
CA VAL A 156 -2.29 8.45 -11.60
C VAL A 156 -2.26 9.94 -11.87
N ASP A 157 -1.98 10.73 -10.84
CA ASP A 157 -1.82 12.17 -10.97
C ASP A 157 -0.57 12.49 -11.82
N PRO A 158 -0.70 13.28 -12.91
CA PRO A 158 0.44 13.73 -13.70
C PRO A 158 1.51 14.45 -12.88
N GLU A 159 1.12 15.17 -11.82
CA GLU A 159 2.06 15.83 -10.93
C GLU A 159 2.89 14.79 -10.16
N ALA A 160 2.24 13.72 -9.68
CA ALA A 160 2.93 12.62 -9.02
C ALA A 160 3.92 11.90 -9.95
N LEU A 161 3.58 11.76 -11.24
CA LEU A 161 4.51 11.22 -12.25
C LEU A 161 5.72 12.15 -12.44
N THR A 162 5.47 13.45 -12.58
CA THR A 162 6.51 14.46 -12.74
C THR A 162 7.44 14.48 -11.52
N ASN A 163 6.89 14.46 -10.31
CA ASN A 163 7.64 14.39 -9.06
C ASN A 163 8.50 13.12 -8.99
N ARG A 164 7.97 11.98 -9.42
CA ARG A 164 8.72 10.71 -9.47
C ARG A 164 9.90 10.80 -10.44
N GLU A 165 9.70 11.35 -11.64
CA GLU A 165 10.76 11.55 -12.62
C GLU A 165 11.85 12.49 -12.10
N MET A 166 11.46 13.59 -11.46
CA MET A 166 12.40 14.53 -10.83
C MET A 166 13.23 13.84 -9.74
N MET A 167 12.61 13.05 -8.86
CA MET A 167 13.35 12.31 -7.83
C MET A 167 14.34 11.31 -8.43
N LEU A 168 13.94 10.55 -9.46
CA LEU A 168 14.82 9.58 -10.13
C LEU A 168 16.01 10.28 -10.80
N ASN A 169 15.76 11.43 -11.43
CA ASN A 169 16.80 12.25 -12.04
C ASN A 169 17.76 12.81 -10.98
N ASN A 170 17.26 13.28 -9.84
CA ASN A 170 18.08 13.78 -8.75
C ASN A 170 18.91 12.68 -8.09
N HIS A 171 18.30 11.52 -7.83
CA HIS A 171 18.99 10.35 -7.28
C HIS A 171 20.11 9.88 -8.22
N SER A 172 19.83 9.73 -9.52
CA SER A 172 20.86 9.32 -10.49
C SER A 172 22.01 10.32 -10.60
N LYS A 173 21.73 11.63 -10.53
CA LYS A 173 22.77 12.68 -10.50
C LYS A 173 23.63 12.57 -9.24
N LEU A 174 23.02 12.36 -8.07
CA LEU A 174 23.74 12.15 -6.80
C LEU A 174 24.63 10.91 -6.86
N MET A 175 24.10 9.78 -7.32
CA MET A 175 24.86 8.52 -7.42
C MET A 175 26.05 8.65 -8.38
N LYS A 176 25.89 9.33 -9.52
CA LYS A 176 27.00 9.61 -10.44
C LYS A 176 28.07 10.54 -9.84
N LYS A 177 27.68 11.49 -8.98
CA LYS A 177 28.65 12.34 -8.26
C LYS A 177 29.39 11.53 -7.19
N LEU A 178 28.67 10.68 -6.47
CA LEU A 178 29.23 9.82 -5.44
C LEU A 178 30.23 8.82 -6.02
N SER A 179 29.90 8.17 -7.15
CA SER A 179 30.81 7.24 -7.83
C SER A 179 32.11 7.94 -8.22
N LYS A 180 32.02 9.14 -8.81
CA LYS A 180 33.20 9.94 -9.17
C LYS A 180 34.07 10.34 -7.97
N LEU A 181 33.49 10.47 -6.77
CA LEU A 181 34.25 10.76 -5.56
C LEU A 181 34.92 9.49 -5.03
N ILE A 182 34.24 8.34 -5.10
CA ILE A 182 34.81 7.04 -4.74
C ILE A 182 35.99 6.70 -5.66
N ASP A 183 35.83 6.85 -6.97
CA ASP A 183 36.90 6.59 -7.95
C ASP A 183 38.13 7.47 -7.66
N LYS A 184 37.92 8.75 -7.29
CA LYS A 184 39.01 9.66 -6.89
C LYS A 184 39.67 9.28 -5.57
N LEU A 185 38.94 8.69 -4.63
CA LEU A 185 39.50 8.21 -3.37
C LEU A 185 40.33 6.94 -3.60
N ASP A 186 39.88 6.03 -4.46
CA ASP A 186 40.62 4.82 -4.82
C ASP A 186 41.90 5.14 -5.62
N GLU A 187 41.85 6.12 -6.53
CA GLU A 187 43.05 6.63 -7.22
C GLU A 187 44.07 7.21 -6.23
N ASN A 188 43.63 8.01 -5.26
CA ASN A 188 44.53 8.58 -4.25
C ASN A 188 45.12 7.52 -3.31
N HIS A 189 44.35 6.49 -2.95
CA HIS A 189 44.81 5.38 -2.10
C HIS A 189 45.83 4.47 -2.82
N SER A 190 45.73 4.36 -4.15
CA SER A 190 46.67 3.63 -5.00
C SER A 190 48.03 4.35 -5.13
N VAL A 191 48.04 5.69 -5.07
CA VAL A 191 49.26 6.52 -5.13
C VAL A 191 50.02 6.48 -3.79
N GLU A 192 49.33 6.39 -2.65
CA GLU A 192 49.96 6.26 -1.33
C GLU A 192 50.63 4.88 -1.13
N CYS A 193 50.01 3.79 -1.59
CA CYS A 193 50.64 2.45 -1.52
C CYS A 193 51.88 2.32 -2.43
N ALA A 194 51.97 3.08 -3.53
CA ALA A 194 53.11 3.06 -4.44
C ALA A 194 54.33 3.86 -3.94
N SER A 195 54.16 4.74 -2.94
CA SER A 195 55.22 5.63 -2.44
C SER A 195 55.94 5.13 -1.18
N THR A 196 55.61 3.94 -0.67
CA THR A 196 56.24 3.35 0.53
C THR A 196 57.25 2.22 0.28
N SER A 197 57.62 1.91 -0.97
CA SER A 197 58.76 1.01 -1.24
C SER A 197 60.09 1.76 -1.29
N THR A 198 60.79 1.89 -0.15
CA THR A 198 62.21 2.24 -0.11
C THR A 198 63.08 0.98 0.01
N PRO A 199 64.24 0.89 -0.67
CA PRO A 199 65.10 -0.28 -0.60
C PRO A 199 65.87 -0.34 0.73
N ARG A 200 65.89 -1.55 1.29
CA ARG A 200 66.61 -1.98 2.49
C ARG A 200 68.13 -1.68 2.37
N SER A 201 68.64 -0.73 3.15
CA SER A 201 70.07 -0.66 3.47
C SER A 201 70.36 -1.49 4.73
N THR A 202 71.39 -2.33 4.64
CA THR A 202 71.77 -3.33 5.66
C THR A 202 72.31 -2.69 6.94
N PRO A 203 71.95 -3.16 8.15
CA PRO A 203 72.64 -2.78 9.37
C PRO A 203 73.79 -3.76 9.70
N LYS A 204 75.02 -3.25 9.85
CA LYS A 204 76.12 -3.97 10.51
C LYS A 204 75.88 -4.01 12.02
N SER A 205 76.00 -5.21 12.58
CA SER A 205 75.75 -5.54 13.98
C SER A 205 76.66 -4.78 14.95
N PHE A 206 76.14 -4.49 16.14
CA PHE A 206 76.75 -4.64 17.48
C PHE A 206 75.75 -3.96 18.45
N HIS A 207 75.38 -4.46 19.63
CA HIS A 207 76.23 -4.94 20.70
C HIS A 207 75.43 -5.63 21.82
N LYS A 208 76.15 -6.44 22.59
CA LYS A 208 75.91 -7.09 23.89
C LYS A 208 74.79 -6.58 24.83
N LYS A 209 74.07 -7.58 25.38
CA LYS A 209 73.73 -7.87 26.78
C LYS A 209 73.34 -6.72 27.73
N LYS A 210 72.16 -6.84 28.33
CA LYS A 210 71.91 -6.49 29.75
C LYS A 210 71.31 -7.69 30.49
N LYS A 211 71.89 -8.03 31.64
CA LYS A 211 71.24 -8.79 32.71
C LYS A 211 70.38 -7.81 33.51
N PHE A 212 69.15 -8.24 33.84
CA PHE A 212 68.35 -7.73 34.94
C PHE A 212 68.65 -8.55 36.20
N GLY A 213 68.47 -7.92 37.36
CA GLY A 213 67.96 -8.58 38.56
C GLY A 213 66.49 -8.21 38.70
#